data_AF-A0A3B9QW29-F1
#
_entry.id   AF-A0A3B9QW29-F1
#
_cell.length_a   1.000
_cell.length_b   1.000
_cell.length_c   1.000
_cell.angle_alpha   90.00
_cell.angle_beta   90.00
_cell.angle_gamma   90.00
#
_symmetry.space_group_name_H-M   'P 1'
#
loop_
_entity.id
_entity.type
_entity.pdbx_description
1 polymer ?
#
loop_
_entity_poly.entity_id
_entity_poly.type
_entity_poly.pdbx_seq_one_letter_code
_entity_poly.pdbx_strand_id
1 'polypeptide(L)'
;MSSTPYRLADSTSPYLRQHADNPVDWWPWGPEAFAEARRRDVPVFLSIGYATCHWCHVMARESFSDPDIAAQINAGFVAVKVDREQHPGVDAVYM
;
A
#
# COMPACT_ATOMS: atom_id res chain seq x y z
N MET A 1 -6.93 -19.41 6.54
CA MET A 1 -7.20 -18.17 7.29
C MET A 1 -6.95 -17.03 6.31
N SER A 2 -8.01 -16.61 5.63
CA SER A 2 -7.93 -15.73 4.46
C SER A 2 -7.68 -14.30 4.92
N SER A 3 -6.73 -13.64 4.24
CA SER A 3 -6.28 -12.26 4.43
C SER A 3 -7.44 -11.29 4.54
N THR A 4 -7.59 -10.69 5.72
CA THR A 4 -8.52 -9.58 5.91
C THR A 4 -7.92 -8.33 5.22
N PRO A 5 -8.66 -7.63 4.34
CA PRO A 5 -8.19 -6.45 3.59
C PRO A 5 -7.79 -5.25 4.47
N TYR A 6 -7.94 -5.34 5.80
CA TYR A 6 -7.73 -4.25 6.76
C TYR A 6 -6.34 -4.24 7.40
N ARG A 7 -5.28 -4.71 6.73
CA ARG A 7 -3.92 -4.72 7.32
C ARG A 7 -3.45 -3.32 7.77
N LEU A 8 -3.97 -2.27 7.15
CA LEU A 8 -3.61 -0.89 7.49
C LEU A 8 -4.51 -0.26 8.56
N ALA A 9 -5.66 -0.86 8.91
CA ALA A 9 -6.62 -0.26 9.84
C ALA A 9 -6.04 -0.07 11.25
N ASP A 10 -5.18 -1.00 11.68
CA ASP A 10 -4.52 -0.98 12.98
C ASP A 10 -3.17 -0.22 12.99
N SER A 11 -2.80 0.40 11.86
CA SER A 11 -1.56 1.18 11.79
C SER A 11 -1.59 2.39 12.73
N THR A 12 -0.45 2.73 13.33
CA THR A 12 -0.31 3.98 14.09
C THR A 12 -0.28 5.21 13.17
N SER A 13 0.08 5.06 11.89
CA SER A 13 0.08 6.14 10.90
C SER A 13 -1.34 6.55 10.52
N PRO A 14 -1.73 7.82 10.74
CA PRO A 14 -2.99 8.34 10.21
C PRO A 14 -3.06 8.26 8.68
N TYR A 15 -1.93 8.41 7.99
CA TYR A 15 -1.85 8.30 6.53
C TYR A 15 -2.18 6.89 6.06
N LEU A 16 -1.60 5.85 6.67
CA LEU A 16 -1.88 4.47 6.27
C LEU A 16 -3.34 4.08 6.54
N ARG A 17 -3.91 4.50 7.67
CA ARG A 17 -5.32 4.23 7.99
C ARG A 17 -6.30 4.80 6.96
N GLN A 18 -5.99 5.94 6.32
CA GLN A 18 -6.83 6.51 5.26
C GLN A 18 -6.94 5.62 4.02
N HIS A 19 -6.01 4.67 3.85
CA HIS A 19 -6.00 3.72 2.75
C HIS A 19 -6.56 2.34 3.12
N ALA A 20 -7.01 2.14 4.37
CA ALA A 20 -7.44 0.84 4.87
C ALA A 20 -8.71 0.30 4.19
N ASP A 21 -9.56 1.20 3.67
CA ASP A 21 -10.80 0.84 2.97
C ASP A 21 -10.65 0.81 1.45
N ASN A 22 -9.45 1.04 0.93
CA ASN A 22 -9.21 0.94 -0.50
C ASN A 22 -9.34 -0.54 -0.95
N PRO A 23 -9.92 -0.83 -2.13
CA PRO A 23 -10.00 -2.17 -2.69
C PRO A 23 -8.63 -2.79 -3.03
N VAL A 24 -7.57 -2.00 -3.11
CA VAL A 24 -6.19 -2.52 -3.23
C VAL A 24 -5.80 -3.23 -1.94
N ASP A 25 -5.28 -4.45 -2.05
CA ASP A 25 -4.85 -5.31 -0.93
C ASP A 25 -3.52 -4.83 -0.34
N TRP A 26 -3.56 -3.67 0.33
CA TRP A 26 -2.36 -3.03 0.85
C TRP A 26 -1.72 -3.82 1.98
N TRP A 27 -0.39 -3.91 1.90
CA TRP A 27 0.48 -4.32 2.98
C TRP A 27 1.20 -3.11 3.56
N PRO A 28 1.43 -3.05 4.89
CA PRO A 28 2.41 -2.12 5.43
C PRO A 28 3.82 -2.51 5.00
N TRP A 29 4.77 -1.58 5.11
CA TRP A 29 6.18 -1.89 4.93
C TRP A 29 6.64 -2.92 5.98
N GLY A 30 7.09 -4.09 5.53
CA GLY A 30 7.53 -5.15 6.43
C GLY A 30 7.94 -6.43 5.70
N PRO A 31 8.70 -7.33 6.36
CA PRO A 31 9.19 -8.56 5.77
C PRO A 31 8.08 -9.49 5.25
N GLU A 32 6.88 -9.42 5.83
CA GLU A 32 5.72 -10.24 5.45
C GLU A 32 5.25 -9.93 4.03
N ALA A 33 5.27 -8.65 3.62
CA ALA A 33 4.90 -8.26 2.26
C ALA A 33 5.88 -8.83 1.22
N PHE A 34 7.18 -8.80 1.52
CA PHE A 34 8.21 -9.35 0.65
C PHE A 34 8.18 -10.88 0.61
N ALA A 35 7.87 -11.52 1.73
CA ALA A 35 7.66 -12.96 1.78
C ALA A 35 6.48 -13.39 0.92
N GLU A 36 5.38 -12.64 0.97
CA GLU A 36 4.20 -12.88 0.13
C GLU A 36 4.50 -12.67 -1.36
N ALA A 37 5.24 -11.61 -1.72
CA ALA A 37 5.65 -11.35 -3.09
C ALA A 37 6.47 -12.52 -3.66
N ARG A 38 7.43 -13.04 -2.86
CA ARG A 38 8.21 -14.23 -3.22
C ARG A 38 7.35 -15.48 -3.32
N ARG A 39 6.40 -15.69 -2.41
CA ARG A 39 5.50 -16.86 -2.40
C ARG A 39 4.59 -16.88 -3.63
N ARG A 40 4.10 -15.70 -4.05
CA ARG A 40 3.25 -15.53 -5.23
C ARG A 40 4.02 -15.43 -6.55
N ASP A 41 5.33 -15.26 -6.48
CA ASP A 41 6.20 -14.99 -7.63
C ASP A 41 5.73 -13.78 -8.46
N VAL A 42 5.44 -12.68 -7.76
CA VAL A 42 5.01 -11.41 -8.36
C VAL A 42 5.82 -10.24 -7.82
N PRO A 43 6.00 -9.16 -8.60
CA PRO A 43 6.68 -7.95 -8.12
C PRO A 43 5.94 -7.25 -6.97
N VAL A 44 6.69 -6.39 -6.28
CA VAL A 44 6.13 -5.46 -5.28
C VAL A 44 5.75 -4.14 -5.96
N PHE A 45 4.50 -3.69 -5.74
CA PHE A 45 4.07 -2.34 -6.09
C PHE A 45 4.26 -1.43 -4.88
N LEU A 46 5.33 -0.63 -4.86
CA LEU A 46 5.66 0.25 -3.75
C LEU A 46 5.04 1.64 -3.93
N SER A 47 4.16 2.06 -3.01
CA SER A 47 3.53 3.38 -3.02
C SER A 47 3.87 4.14 -1.73
N ILE A 48 4.72 5.16 -1.87
CA ILE A 48 5.21 6.00 -0.76
C ILE A 48 4.45 7.32 -0.77
N GLY A 49 4.04 7.81 0.41
CA GLY A 49 3.42 9.12 0.54
C GLY A 49 3.37 9.60 1.99
N TYR A 50 2.60 10.67 2.23
CA TYR A 50 2.40 11.31 3.53
C TYR A 50 1.06 12.02 3.59
N ALA A 51 0.58 12.34 4.79
CA ALA A 51 -0.79 12.82 5.04
C ALA A 51 -1.15 14.16 4.38
N THR A 52 -0.19 15.02 4.06
CA THR A 52 -0.43 16.35 3.46
C THR A 52 -0.06 16.41 1.97
N CYS A 53 0.19 15.25 1.35
CA CYS A 53 0.51 15.13 -0.06
C CYS A 53 -0.75 15.25 -0.95
N HIS A 54 -0.86 16.34 -1.70
CA HIS A 54 -2.00 16.56 -2.59
C HIS A 54 -2.18 15.42 -3.62
N TRP A 55 -1.11 15.06 -4.34
CA TRP A 55 -1.16 14.05 -5.39
C TRP A 55 -1.40 12.63 -4.87
N CYS A 56 -1.01 12.37 -3.62
CA CYS A 56 -1.30 11.10 -2.97
C CYS A 56 -2.81 10.92 -2.76
N HIS A 57 -3.52 11.99 -2.39
CA HIS A 57 -4.98 11.97 -2.26
C HIS A 57 -5.69 11.85 -3.61
N VAL A 58 -5.20 12.55 -4.63
CA VAL A 58 -5.74 12.43 -6.01
C VAL A 58 -5.61 10.99 -6.50
N MET A 59 -4.42 10.38 -6.42
CA MET A 59 -4.22 9.00 -6.86
C MET A 59 -5.01 7.99 -6.01
N ALA A 60 -5.17 8.25 -4.71
CA ALA A 60 -6.01 7.43 -3.86
C ALA A 60 -7.46 7.39 -4.34
N ARG A 61 -8.03 8.56 -4.64
CA ARG A 61 -9.42 8.73 -5.05
C ARG A 61 -9.70 8.29 -6.49
N GLU A 62 -8.74 8.46 -7.39
CA GLU A 62 -8.96 8.22 -8.83
C GLU A 62 -8.47 6.85 -9.28
N SER A 63 -7.59 6.21 -8.52
CA SER A 63 -7.00 4.93 -8.92
C SER A 63 -7.13 3.87 -7.83
N PHE A 64 -6.69 4.16 -6.60
CA PHE A 64 -6.67 3.12 -5.57
C PHE A 64 -8.05 2.78 -4.99
N SER A 65 -9.06 3.64 -5.16
CA SER A 65 -10.46 3.38 -4.82
C SER A 65 -11.28 2.79 -5.98
N ASP A 66 -10.72 2.70 -7.18
CA ASP A 66 -11.39 2.10 -8.33
C ASP A 66 -11.27 0.57 -8.27
N PRO A 67 -12.38 -0.19 -8.26
CA PRO A 67 -12.34 -1.65 -8.14
C PRO A 67 -11.64 -2.37 -9.29
N ASP A 68 -11.73 -1.85 -10.52
CA ASP A 68 -11.16 -2.50 -11.71
C ASP A 68 -9.63 -2.31 -11.72
N ILE A 69 -9.16 -1.11 -11.40
CA ILE A 69 -7.74 -0.83 -11.22
C ILE A 69 -7.18 -1.66 -10.06
N ALA A 70 -7.89 -1.69 -8.93
CA ALA A 70 -7.47 -2.47 -7.77
C ALA A 70 -7.39 -3.96 -8.07
N ALA A 71 -8.33 -4.52 -8.84
CA ALA A 71 -8.28 -5.92 -9.24
C ALA A 71 -7.03 -6.23 -10.07
N GLN A 72 -6.65 -5.34 -10.99
CA GLN A 72 -5.41 -5.49 -11.77
C GLN A 72 -4.17 -5.43 -10.89
N ILE A 73 -4.10 -4.46 -9.97
CA ILE A 73 -2.99 -4.35 -9.00
C ILE A 73 -2.91 -5.61 -8.14
N ASN A 74 -4.03 -6.04 -7.55
CA ASN A 74 -4.07 -7.18 -6.64
C ASN A 74 -3.70 -8.49 -7.35
N ALA A 75 -4.06 -8.64 -8.63
CA ALA A 75 -3.68 -9.82 -9.41
C ALA A 75 -2.19 -9.85 -9.72
N GLY A 76 -1.62 -8.71 -10.13
CA GLY A 76 -0.25 -8.62 -10.65
C GLY A 76 0.83 -8.34 -9.61
N PHE A 77 0.47 -7.90 -8.40
CA PHE A 77 1.43 -7.38 -7.43
C PHE A 77 1.09 -7.77 -5.99
N VAL A 78 2.12 -7.66 -5.14
CA VAL A 78 1.93 -7.37 -3.72
C VAL A 78 2.08 -5.86 -3.53
N ALA A 79 0.98 -5.18 -3.21
CA ALA A 79 0.94 -3.74 -3.05
C ALA A 79 1.37 -3.34 -1.63
N VAL A 80 2.37 -2.45 -1.53
CA VAL A 80 2.93 -1.98 -0.26
C VAL A 80 2.73 -0.48 -0.13
N LYS A 81 2.09 -0.07 0.97
CA LYS A 81 1.85 1.34 1.31
C LYS A 81 2.82 1.78 2.40
N VAL A 82 3.53 2.88 2.14
CA VAL A 82 4.54 3.43 3.05
C VAL A 82 4.21 4.87 3.41
N ASP A 83 4.22 5.15 4.70
CA ASP A 83 4.27 6.51 5.22
C ASP A 83 5.73 6.95 5.34
N ARG A 84 6.13 7.94 4.54
CA ARG A 84 7.51 8.45 4.57
C ARG A 84 7.87 9.11 5.89
N GLU A 85 6.89 9.62 6.65
CA GLU A 85 7.15 10.25 7.96
C GLU A 85 7.59 9.19 8.98
N GLN A 86 7.12 7.95 8.81
CA GLN A 86 7.53 6.80 9.64
C GLN A 86 8.74 6.05 9.05
N HIS A 87 8.92 6.07 7.72
CA HIS A 87 9.99 5.35 7.01
C HIS A 87 10.80 6.26 6.08
N PRO A 88 11.49 7.30 6.59
CA PRO A 88 12.22 8.25 5.75
C PRO A 88 13.39 7.61 4.99
N GLY A 89 13.97 6.53 5.50
CA GLY A 89 15.04 5.80 4.80
C GLY A 89 14.55 5.01 3.58
N VAL A 90 13.28 4.59 3.55
CA VAL A 90 12.69 3.94 2.38
C VAL A 90 12.42 4.98 1.30
N ASP A 91 11.85 6.12 1.69
CA ASP A 91 11.62 7.27 0.83
C ASP A 91 12.91 7.75 0.15
N ALA A 92 13.98 7.98 0.90
CA ALA A 92 15.26 8.45 0.37
C ALA A 92 15.94 7.51 -0.65
N VAL A 93 15.58 6.22 -0.65
CA VAL A 93 16.15 5.22 -1.57
C VAL A 93 15.33 5.10 -2.86
N TYR A 94 14.02 5.29 -2.78
CA TYR A 94 13.08 4.94 -3.86
C TYR A 94 12.30 6.11 -4.45
N MET A 95 12.44 7.34 -3.92
CA MET A 95 11.92 8.59 -4.50
C MET A 95 13.00 9.66 -4.58
#